data_AF-A0A938QUV9-F1
#
_entry.id   AF-A0A938QUV9-F1
#
_cell.length_a   1.000
_cell.length_b   1.000
_cell.length_c   1.000
_cell.angle_alpha   90.00
_cell.angle_beta   90.00
_cell.angle_gamma   90.00
#
_symmetry.space_group_name_H-M   'P 1'
#
loop_
_entity.id
_entity.type
_entity.pdbx_description
1 polymer ?
#
loop_
_entity_poly.entity_id
_entity_poly.type
_entity_poly.pdbx_seq_one_letter_code
_entity_poly.pdbx_strand_id
1 'polypeptide(L)'
;MSTITRQQFLQTFQNGIDLNGSNAASLDPTALSRLKALDTNGDGIIRGSSSLQQAWRILDGFDRNGDAASVSSAGRAGNMVQSLKPAGPRESAPAGGVTPQSNVSVSTSERIAKGAADRVAADGPNYAWDKAPTSPYRNLTSNRVPGESRPSWLKNNNKCNQFVGDALTAAGVKMPTFKMQDGSEHYMNAEKLPAQSKFFDRITDPQQIRPGDVFVLDYPGQGESTAHTEVITGFDKATGNMKTTGAHSDGAYEMDRGAWLKSFTYDTARKCWTNSSGQDLYILRPKQLADAAPRPIRA
;
A
#
# COMPACT_ATOMS: atom_id res chain seq x y z
N MET A 1 15.75 23.97 24.19
CA MET A 1 16.10 22.52 24.21
C MET A 1 16.15 22.03 22.77
N SER A 2 17.16 21.27 22.37
CA SER A 2 17.22 20.71 21.01
C SER A 2 16.17 19.61 20.85
N THR A 3 15.50 19.56 19.71
CA THR A 3 14.57 18.49 19.35
C THR A 3 15.08 17.72 18.15
N ILE A 4 14.72 16.44 18.06
CA ILE A 4 14.91 15.64 16.86
C ILE A 4 13.58 15.66 16.12
N THR A 5 13.54 16.23 14.93
CA THR A 5 12.32 16.26 14.11
C THR A 5 12.09 14.92 13.42
N ARG A 6 10.83 14.64 13.06
CA ARG A 6 10.49 13.48 12.23
C ARG A 6 11.30 13.42 10.93
N GLN A 7 11.53 14.56 10.29
CA GLN A 7 12.31 14.63 9.05
C GLN A 7 13.78 14.26 9.28
N GLN A 8 14.40 14.79 10.35
CA GLN A 8 15.77 14.41 10.73
C GLN A 8 15.89 12.92 11.05
N PHE A 9 14.90 12.35 11.74
CA PHE A 9 14.83 10.91 11.99
C PHE A 9 14.79 10.12 10.68
N LEU A 10 13.84 10.43 9.78
CA LEU A 10 13.70 9.73 8.51
C LEU A 10 14.95 9.85 7.63
N GLN A 11 15.63 11.00 7.68
CA GLN A 11 16.90 11.22 6.96
C GLN A 11 18.05 10.39 7.58
N THR A 12 18.15 10.37 8.91
CA THR A 12 19.19 9.64 9.64
C THR A 12 19.08 8.13 9.39
N PHE A 13 17.84 7.61 9.39
CA PHE A 13 17.54 6.19 9.21
C PHE A 13 17.07 5.86 7.80
N GLN A 14 17.39 6.67 6.79
CA GLN A 14 16.93 6.46 5.40
C GLN A 14 17.29 5.07 4.84
N ASN A 15 18.38 4.47 5.34
CA ASN A 15 18.85 3.13 4.94
C ASN A 15 18.29 2.00 5.82
N GLY A 16 17.55 2.34 6.86
CA GLY A 16 16.99 1.42 7.85
C GLY A 16 17.52 1.65 9.27
N ILE A 17 16.95 0.91 10.21
CA ILE A 17 17.36 0.86 11.62
C ILE A 17 17.91 -0.54 11.90
N ASP A 18 19.18 -0.64 12.30
CA ASP A 18 19.83 -1.88 12.70
C ASP A 18 19.53 -2.16 14.18
N LEU A 19 18.57 -3.05 14.45
CA LEU A 19 18.17 -3.44 15.81
C LEU A 19 19.25 -4.25 16.53
N ASN A 20 20.14 -4.94 15.79
CA ASN A 20 21.21 -5.75 16.38
C ASN A 20 22.39 -4.91 16.85
N GLY A 21 22.70 -3.83 16.13
CA GLY A 21 23.72 -2.87 16.53
C GLY A 21 23.20 -1.69 17.35
N SER A 22 21.88 -1.57 17.51
CA SER A 22 21.28 -0.61 18.44
C SER A 22 21.58 -1.00 19.88
N ASN A 23 21.73 -0.02 20.78
CA ASN A 23 21.88 -0.32 22.20
C ASN A 23 20.52 -0.71 22.79
N ALA A 24 20.17 -1.99 22.65
CA ALA A 24 18.88 -2.53 23.09
C ALA A 24 18.62 -2.33 24.59
N ALA A 25 19.67 -2.26 25.41
CA ALA A 25 19.56 -2.05 26.86
C ALA A 25 19.10 -0.63 27.23
N SER A 26 19.33 0.35 26.35
CA SER A 26 18.84 1.73 26.51
C SER A 26 17.46 1.97 25.91
N LEU A 27 16.88 0.98 25.22
CA LEU A 27 15.52 1.06 24.71
C LEU A 27 14.52 0.60 25.77
N ASP A 28 13.37 1.27 25.82
CA ASP A 28 12.26 0.75 26.60
C ASP A 28 11.83 -0.64 26.09
N PRO A 29 11.60 -1.64 26.96
CA PRO A 29 11.23 -3.00 26.53
C PRO A 29 9.97 -3.05 25.64
N THR A 30 9.00 -2.17 25.90
CA THR A 30 7.76 -2.08 25.11
C THR A 30 8.06 -1.49 23.73
N ALA A 31 8.89 -0.44 23.67
CA ALA A 31 9.33 0.15 22.41
C ALA A 31 10.12 -0.88 21.57
N LEU A 32 11.07 -1.59 22.18
CA LEU A 32 11.88 -2.60 21.52
C LEU A 32 11.02 -3.74 20.97
N SER A 33 10.05 -4.23 21.74
CA SER A 33 9.11 -5.26 21.26
C SER A 33 8.33 -4.80 20.02
N ARG A 34 7.80 -3.57 20.04
CA ARG A 34 7.07 -2.99 18.90
C ARG A 34 7.96 -2.73 17.69
N LEU A 35 9.21 -2.32 17.91
CA LEU A 35 10.20 -2.14 16.83
C LEU A 35 10.55 -3.48 16.18
N LYS A 36 10.76 -4.55 16.97
CA LYS A 36 10.99 -5.91 16.44
C LYS A 36 9.82 -6.41 15.60
N ALA A 37 8.57 -6.05 15.94
CA ALA A 37 7.41 -6.41 15.13
C ALA A 37 7.39 -5.73 13.73
N LEU A 38 8.16 -4.66 13.53
CA LEU A 38 8.32 -4.01 12.22
C LEU A 38 9.40 -4.68 11.34
N ASP A 39 10.25 -5.53 11.93
CA ASP A 39 11.21 -6.37 11.22
C ASP A 39 10.52 -7.67 10.79
N THR A 40 9.81 -7.60 9.67
CA THR A 40 8.95 -8.70 9.20
C THR A 40 9.74 -9.89 8.64
N ASN A 41 11.00 -9.71 8.26
CA ASN A 41 11.87 -10.76 7.72
C ASN A 41 12.87 -11.30 8.76
N GLY A 42 12.93 -10.71 9.95
CA GLY A 42 13.75 -11.18 11.07
C GLY A 42 15.25 -11.01 10.84
N ASP A 43 15.66 -10.08 9.97
CA ASP A 43 17.08 -9.81 9.70
C ASP A 43 17.71 -8.83 10.69
N GLY A 44 16.90 -8.32 11.63
CA GLY A 44 17.27 -7.31 12.59
C GLY A 44 17.30 -5.90 12.01
N ILE A 45 16.79 -5.67 10.79
CA ILE A 45 16.82 -4.37 10.12
C ILE A 45 15.42 -3.91 9.72
N ILE A 46 14.93 -2.85 10.36
CA ILE A 46 13.69 -2.19 9.93
C ILE A 46 13.99 -1.35 8.69
N ARG A 47 13.37 -1.67 7.56
CA ARG A 47 13.53 -0.94 6.28
C ARG A 47 12.20 -0.49 5.71
N GLY A 48 12.27 0.49 4.81
CA GLY A 48 11.13 1.02 4.07
C GLY A 48 10.50 2.25 4.74
N SER A 49 10.03 3.18 3.92
CA SER A 49 9.47 4.45 4.38
C SER A 49 8.31 4.27 5.36
N SER A 50 7.40 3.33 5.10
CA SER A 50 6.29 3.00 6.01
C SER A 50 6.77 2.52 7.38
N SER A 51 7.65 1.51 7.42
CA SER A 51 8.17 0.95 8.66
C SER A 51 8.98 1.97 9.46
N LEU A 52 9.75 2.84 8.79
CA LEU A 52 10.46 3.94 9.44
C LEU A 52 9.49 4.99 10.02
N GLN A 53 8.38 5.29 9.33
CA GLN A 53 7.34 6.16 9.88
C GLN A 53 6.63 5.54 11.09
N GLN A 54 6.42 4.22 11.09
CA GLN A 54 5.85 3.51 12.24
C GLN A 54 6.84 3.46 13.40
N ALA A 55 8.13 3.23 13.13
CA ALA A 55 9.19 3.30 14.12
C ALA A 55 9.23 4.68 14.80
N TRP A 56 9.11 5.76 14.02
CA TRP A 56 8.97 7.11 14.57
C TRP A 56 7.78 7.23 15.54
N ARG A 57 6.59 6.80 15.13
CA ARG A 57 5.39 6.85 15.99
C ARG A 57 5.54 6.03 17.28
N ILE A 58 6.26 4.91 17.24
CA ILE A 58 6.54 4.10 18.43
C ILE A 58 7.39 4.92 19.41
N LEU A 59 8.45 5.58 18.93
CA LEU A 59 9.37 6.36 19.76
C LEU A 59 8.73 7.64 20.29
N ASP A 60 7.99 8.34 19.44
CA ASP A 60 7.24 9.55 19.75
C ASP A 60 6.18 9.34 20.84
N GLY A 61 5.56 8.15 20.90
CA GLY A 61 4.62 7.79 21.97
C GLY A 61 5.21 7.78 23.39
N PHE A 62 6.53 7.93 23.53
CA PHE A 62 7.22 8.09 24.82
C PHE A 62 7.66 9.52 25.10
N ASP A 63 7.38 10.46 24.19
CA ASP A 63 7.51 11.89 24.49
C ASP A 63 6.24 12.38 25.21
N ARG A 64 6.45 13.14 26.28
CA ARG A 64 5.36 13.62 27.15
C ARG A 64 4.65 14.84 26.58
N ASN A 65 5.25 15.53 25.60
CA ASN A 65 4.64 16.68 24.94
C ASN A 65 3.65 16.30 23.82
N GLY A 66 3.77 15.09 23.24
CA GLY A 66 2.81 14.50 22.30
C GLY A 66 2.59 15.27 21.00
N ASP A 67 3.55 16.08 20.54
CA ASP A 67 3.35 16.93 19.35
C ASP A 67 3.47 16.18 18.00
N ALA A 68 3.90 14.92 18.02
CA ALA A 68 4.10 14.02 16.88
C ALA A 68 5.09 14.50 15.80
N ALA A 69 5.58 15.73 15.93
CA ALA A 69 6.42 16.43 14.96
C ALA A 69 7.90 16.34 15.36
N SER A 70 8.18 16.29 16.66
CA SER A 70 9.53 16.25 17.19
C SER A 70 9.60 15.60 18.56
N VAL A 71 10.76 15.02 18.87
CA VAL A 71 11.03 14.51 20.21
C VAL A 71 12.10 15.35 20.90
N SER A 72 11.94 15.62 22.20
CA SER A 72 12.96 16.29 22.99
C SER A 72 14.24 15.46 23.04
N SER A 73 15.39 16.03 22.64
CA SER A 73 16.68 15.31 22.59
C SER A 73 17.19 14.88 23.97
N ALA A 74 16.77 15.58 25.02
CA ALA A 74 17.10 15.24 26.42
C ALA A 74 16.04 14.37 27.10
N GLY A 75 14.92 14.12 26.40
CA GLY A 75 13.81 13.31 26.89
C GLY A 75 14.02 11.82 26.65
N ARG A 76 13.14 11.00 27.23
CA ARG A 76 13.16 9.54 27.06
C ARG A 76 13.11 9.12 25.58
N ALA A 77 12.24 9.75 24.79
CA ALA A 77 12.14 9.49 23.35
C ALA A 77 13.42 9.88 22.60
N GLY A 78 14.02 11.04 22.90
CA GLY A 78 15.31 11.45 22.33
C GLY A 78 16.44 10.47 22.64
N ASN A 79 16.54 10.01 23.88
CA ASN A 79 17.53 9.01 24.29
C ASN A 79 17.35 7.69 23.52
N MET A 80 16.11 7.24 23.31
CA MET A 80 15.84 6.04 22.51
C MET A 80 16.24 6.24 21.05
N VAL A 81 15.91 7.38 20.43
CA VAL A 81 16.33 7.68 19.06
C VAL A 81 17.85 7.67 18.91
N GLN A 82 18.59 8.26 19.86
CA GLN A 82 20.05 8.26 19.88
C GLN A 82 20.65 6.86 20.12
N SER A 83 19.89 5.97 20.76
CA SER A 83 20.29 4.58 21.00
C SER A 83 20.08 3.68 19.79
N LEU A 84 19.32 4.14 18.79
CA LEU A 84 19.14 3.43 17.53
C LEU A 84 20.37 3.61 16.64
N LYS A 85 20.77 2.52 16.00
CA LYS A 85 21.87 2.53 15.03
C LYS A 85 21.32 2.61 13.62
N PRO A 86 21.75 3.58 12.80
CA PRO A 86 21.45 3.56 11.37
C PRO A 86 21.99 2.27 10.76
N ALA A 87 21.14 1.58 10.00
CA ALA A 87 21.63 0.49 9.17
C ALA A 87 22.63 1.07 8.15
N GLY A 88 23.73 0.36 7.92
CA GLY A 88 24.65 0.73 6.85
C GLY A 88 23.90 0.84 5.51
N PRO A 89 24.42 1.63 4.55
CA PRO A 89 24.00 1.46 3.17
C PRO A 89 24.10 -0.03 2.86
N ARG A 90 23.09 -0.58 2.16
CA ARG A 90 23.02 -2.03 1.90
C ARG A 90 24.37 -2.48 1.33
N GLU A 91 25.20 -3.09 2.17
CA GLU A 91 26.48 -3.61 1.73
C GLU A 91 26.14 -4.72 0.75
N SER A 92 26.50 -4.51 -0.50
CA SER A 92 26.60 -5.57 -1.49
C SER A 92 27.53 -6.62 -0.86
N ALA A 93 26.96 -7.71 -0.35
CA ALA A 93 27.70 -8.70 0.42
C ALA A 93 28.98 -9.13 -0.33
N PRO A 94 30.10 -9.37 0.38
CA PRO A 94 31.35 -9.78 -0.23
C PRO A 94 31.14 -11.09 -1.00
N ALA A 95 31.71 -11.14 -2.20
CA ALA A 95 31.57 -12.20 -3.19
C ALA A 95 32.20 -13.55 -2.77
N GLY A 96 31.68 -14.14 -1.69
CA GLY A 96 31.95 -15.52 -1.30
C GLY A 96 30.99 -16.48 -2.00
N GLY A 97 31.24 -16.78 -3.27
CA GLY A 97 30.79 -18.01 -3.94
C GLY A 97 29.28 -18.25 -4.17
N VAL A 98 28.39 -17.40 -3.68
CA VAL A 98 26.98 -17.38 -4.10
C VAL A 98 26.78 -16.11 -4.90
N THR A 99 26.69 -16.24 -6.22
CA THR A 99 26.28 -15.17 -7.12
C THR A 99 25.08 -14.42 -6.52
N PRO A 100 25.13 -13.08 -6.36
CA PRO A 100 24.03 -12.33 -5.82
C PRO A 100 22.80 -12.54 -6.70
N GLN A 101 21.86 -13.29 -6.18
CA GLN A 101 20.52 -13.44 -6.75
C GLN A 101 19.72 -12.17 -6.42
N SER A 102 20.22 -10.99 -6.82
CA SER A 102 19.52 -9.70 -6.63
C SER A 102 19.20 -8.98 -7.95
N ASN A 103 19.21 -9.72 -9.05
CA ASN A 103 18.42 -9.44 -10.24
C ASN A 103 17.08 -10.21 -10.23
N VAL A 104 16.59 -10.61 -9.04
CA VAL A 104 15.22 -11.11 -8.95
C VAL A 104 14.32 -9.90 -9.21
N SER A 105 13.88 -9.78 -10.46
CA SER A 105 12.84 -8.85 -10.86
C SER A 105 11.66 -9.08 -9.92
N VAL A 106 11.46 -8.16 -8.96
CA VAL A 106 10.27 -8.14 -8.11
C VAL A 106 9.08 -8.25 -9.05
N SER A 107 8.26 -9.26 -8.85
CA SER A 107 7.15 -9.54 -9.75
C SER A 107 6.21 -8.33 -9.77
N THR A 108 5.55 -8.09 -10.90
CA THR A 108 4.56 -7.01 -11.01
C THR A 108 3.49 -7.12 -9.92
N SER A 109 3.09 -8.36 -9.57
CA SER A 109 2.22 -8.69 -8.45
C SER A 109 2.70 -8.14 -7.10
N GLU A 110 3.95 -8.41 -6.73
CA GLU A 110 4.53 -7.90 -5.48
C GLU A 110 4.63 -6.37 -5.47
N ARG A 111 4.96 -5.75 -6.61
CA ARG A 111 4.99 -4.28 -6.72
C ARG A 111 3.62 -3.65 -6.51
N ILE A 112 2.55 -4.27 -7.01
CA ILE A 112 1.17 -3.78 -6.82
C ILE A 112 0.76 -3.91 -5.35
N ALA A 113 0.97 -5.07 -4.73
CA ALA A 113 0.66 -5.28 -3.32
C ALA A 113 1.44 -4.30 -2.42
N LYS A 114 2.72 -4.10 -2.71
CA LYS A 114 3.54 -3.10 -2.04
C LYS A 114 3.02 -1.69 -2.28
N GLY A 115 2.63 -1.36 -3.51
CA GLY A 115 2.04 -0.06 -3.87
C GLY A 115 0.81 0.24 -3.02
N ALA A 116 -0.09 -0.72 -2.83
CA ALA A 116 -1.26 -0.57 -1.96
C ALA A 116 -0.86 -0.30 -0.50
N ALA A 117 0.06 -1.07 0.05
CA ALA A 117 0.56 -0.88 1.42
C ALA A 117 1.23 0.50 1.60
N ASP A 118 2.03 0.94 0.62
CA ASP A 118 2.67 2.25 0.63
C ASP A 118 1.63 3.39 0.59
N ARG A 119 0.53 3.24 -0.18
CA ARG A 119 -0.57 4.22 -0.21
C ARG A 119 -1.28 4.32 1.13
N VAL A 120 -1.57 3.20 1.79
CA VAL A 120 -2.14 3.18 3.16
C VAL A 120 -1.22 3.91 4.14
N ALA A 121 0.07 3.59 4.11
CA ALA A 121 1.03 4.20 5.03
C ALA A 121 1.17 5.71 4.83
N ALA A 122 1.24 6.15 3.57
CA ALA A 122 1.41 7.56 3.23
C ALA A 122 0.15 8.39 3.49
N ASP A 123 -1.03 7.84 3.17
CA ASP A 123 -2.24 8.65 3.02
C ASP A 123 -3.54 7.97 3.45
N GLY A 124 -3.46 6.83 4.14
CA GLY A 124 -4.61 6.00 4.54
C GLY A 124 -5.80 6.79 5.07
N PRO A 125 -5.64 7.63 6.12
CA PRO A 125 -6.74 8.43 6.64
C PRO A 125 -7.34 9.42 5.65
N ASN A 126 -6.60 9.87 4.62
CA ASN A 126 -7.10 10.83 3.62
C ASN A 126 -7.89 10.17 2.48
N TYR A 127 -7.89 8.84 2.40
CA TYR A 127 -8.84 8.08 1.58
C TYR A 127 -10.25 8.00 2.20
N ALA A 128 -10.47 8.52 3.41
CA ALA A 128 -11.80 8.61 4.02
C ALA A 128 -12.76 9.44 3.15
N TRP A 129 -14.07 9.23 3.34
CA TRP A 129 -15.13 9.91 2.59
C TRP A 129 -14.97 11.43 2.58
N ASP A 130 -14.75 12.03 3.75
CA ASP A 130 -14.72 13.47 4.00
C ASP A 130 -13.36 14.15 3.69
N LYS A 131 -12.40 13.39 3.17
CA LYS A 131 -11.04 13.85 2.86
C LYS A 131 -10.70 13.63 1.38
N ALA A 132 -9.55 14.14 0.98
CA ALA A 132 -9.00 13.95 -0.36
C ALA A 132 -7.55 13.44 -0.24
N PRO A 133 -7.23 12.28 -0.81
CA PRO A 133 -5.87 11.78 -0.85
C PRO A 133 -5.07 12.51 -1.93
N THR A 134 -3.76 12.39 -1.85
CA THR A 134 -2.81 12.60 -2.94
C THR A 134 -2.94 11.48 -3.97
N SER A 135 -2.44 11.70 -5.19
CA SER A 135 -2.38 10.65 -6.22
C SER A 135 -1.06 10.71 -6.98
N PRO A 136 -0.38 9.56 -7.24
CA PRO A 136 0.76 9.51 -8.16
C PRO A 136 0.38 9.70 -9.64
N TYR A 137 -0.92 9.72 -10.00
CA TYR A 137 -1.34 9.80 -11.39
C TYR A 137 -1.40 11.22 -11.92
N ARG A 138 -0.36 11.60 -12.67
CA ARG A 138 -0.18 12.97 -13.20
C ARG A 138 -1.32 13.54 -14.03
N ASN A 139 -2.14 12.71 -14.66
CA ASN A 139 -3.24 13.17 -15.51
C ASN A 139 -4.58 13.23 -14.78
N LEU A 140 -4.60 12.87 -13.49
CA LEU A 140 -5.80 12.95 -12.67
C LEU A 140 -6.27 14.41 -12.57
N THR A 141 -7.57 14.63 -12.70
CA THR A 141 -8.19 15.95 -12.57
C THR A 141 -7.71 16.69 -11.34
N SER A 142 -7.26 17.93 -11.53
CA SER A 142 -6.72 18.79 -10.46
C SER A 142 -5.48 18.25 -9.71
N ASN A 143 -4.80 17.21 -10.20
CA ASN A 143 -3.55 16.70 -9.63
C ASN A 143 -2.32 17.45 -10.17
N ARG A 144 -2.16 18.71 -9.76
CA ARG A 144 -1.15 19.63 -10.32
C ARG A 144 0.29 19.16 -10.09
N VAL A 145 0.55 18.55 -8.93
CA VAL A 145 1.84 18.00 -8.53
C VAL A 145 1.61 16.56 -8.05
N PRO A 146 1.99 15.53 -8.84
CA PRO A 146 1.75 14.13 -8.50
C PRO A 146 2.38 13.76 -7.15
N GLY A 147 1.61 13.10 -6.30
CA GLY A 147 2.04 12.71 -4.95
C GLY A 147 1.93 13.81 -3.89
N GLU A 148 1.63 15.05 -4.27
CA GLU A 148 1.53 16.19 -3.33
C GLU A 148 0.17 16.88 -3.38
N SER A 149 -0.37 17.10 -4.59
CA SER A 149 -1.69 17.71 -4.75
C SER A 149 -2.80 16.81 -4.21
N ARG A 150 -3.78 17.41 -3.53
CA ARG A 150 -4.99 16.74 -3.05
C ARG A 150 -6.19 17.24 -3.82
N PRO A 151 -6.64 16.53 -4.88
CA PRO A 151 -7.75 16.98 -5.69
C PRO A 151 -9.03 17.11 -4.85
N SER A 152 -9.49 18.33 -4.62
CA SER A 152 -10.61 18.60 -3.69
C SER A 152 -11.92 17.93 -4.11
N TRP A 153 -12.11 17.67 -5.41
CA TRP A 153 -13.27 16.95 -5.93
C TRP A 153 -13.36 15.51 -5.41
N LEU A 154 -12.28 14.90 -4.92
CA LEU A 154 -12.33 13.57 -4.29
C LEU A 154 -13.03 13.60 -2.92
N LYS A 155 -13.14 14.76 -2.27
CA LYS A 155 -13.87 14.88 -1.01
C LYS A 155 -15.36 14.60 -1.23
N ASN A 156 -15.97 13.89 -0.29
CA ASN A 156 -17.36 13.45 -0.32
C ASN A 156 -17.69 12.56 -1.53
N ASN A 157 -16.73 11.72 -1.93
CA ASN A 157 -16.88 10.71 -2.98
C ASN A 157 -16.30 9.37 -2.53
N ASN A 158 -16.78 8.28 -3.13
CA ASN A 158 -16.20 6.95 -2.98
C ASN A 158 -14.83 6.92 -3.66
N LYS A 159 -13.86 6.24 -3.05
CA LYS A 159 -12.45 6.26 -3.50
C LYS A 159 -11.84 4.87 -3.66
N CYS A 160 -12.66 3.82 -3.70
CA CYS A 160 -12.16 2.45 -3.84
C CYS A 160 -11.38 2.26 -5.17
N ASN A 161 -11.94 2.69 -6.30
CA ASN A 161 -11.25 2.68 -7.59
C ASN A 161 -10.08 3.68 -7.67
N GLN A 162 -10.19 4.83 -7.00
CA GLN A 162 -9.08 5.78 -6.86
C GLN A 162 -7.88 5.14 -6.17
N PHE A 163 -8.11 4.47 -5.04
CA PHE A 163 -7.06 3.77 -4.29
C PHE A 163 -6.39 2.67 -5.13
N VAL A 164 -7.17 1.81 -5.78
CA VAL A 164 -6.63 0.76 -6.66
C VAL A 164 -5.84 1.37 -7.81
N GLY A 165 -6.37 2.42 -8.45
CA GLY A 165 -5.68 3.14 -9.52
C GLY A 165 -4.33 3.71 -9.08
N ASP A 166 -4.27 4.31 -7.89
CA ASP A 166 -3.05 4.86 -7.31
C ASP A 166 -2.03 3.75 -6.99
N ALA A 167 -2.48 2.62 -6.43
CA ALA A 167 -1.64 1.46 -6.15
C ALA A 167 -1.02 0.86 -7.42
N LEU A 168 -1.82 0.70 -8.49
CA LEU A 168 -1.34 0.24 -9.79
C LEU A 168 -0.35 1.25 -10.39
N THR A 169 -0.67 2.55 -10.33
CA THR A 169 0.19 3.61 -10.85
C THR A 169 1.55 3.63 -10.15
N ALA A 170 1.57 3.50 -8.82
CA ALA A 170 2.80 3.39 -8.03
C ALA A 170 3.64 2.16 -8.40
N ALA A 171 3.00 1.07 -8.83
CA ALA A 171 3.66 -0.16 -9.30
C ALA A 171 4.12 -0.10 -10.77
N GLY A 172 3.89 1.02 -11.47
CA GLY A 172 4.18 1.17 -12.90
C GLY A 172 3.19 0.43 -13.80
N VAL A 173 1.98 0.14 -13.29
CA VAL A 173 0.92 -0.58 -14.00
C VAL A 173 -0.20 0.38 -14.37
N LYS A 174 -0.71 0.27 -15.60
CA LYS A 174 -1.75 1.16 -16.09
C LYS A 174 -3.14 0.70 -15.64
N MET A 175 -3.83 1.56 -14.91
CA MET A 175 -5.28 1.46 -14.66
C MET A 175 -6.04 2.07 -15.86
N PRO A 176 -7.16 1.51 -16.31
CA PRO A 176 -8.04 2.17 -17.27
C PRO A 176 -8.56 3.50 -16.70
N THR A 177 -8.64 4.51 -17.57
CA THR A 177 -9.16 5.84 -17.26
C THR A 177 -10.25 6.23 -18.26
N PHE A 178 -11.06 7.23 -17.91
CA PHE A 178 -11.93 7.93 -18.84
C PHE A 178 -11.62 9.43 -18.78
N LYS A 179 -11.94 10.13 -19.88
CA LYS A 179 -11.73 11.58 -19.98
C LYS A 179 -12.97 12.34 -19.57
N MET A 180 -12.76 13.41 -18.81
CA MET A 180 -13.77 14.41 -18.48
C MET A 180 -13.91 15.42 -19.63
N GLN A 181 -14.95 16.26 -19.56
CA GLN A 181 -15.20 17.30 -20.58
C GLN A 181 -14.05 18.31 -20.71
N ASP A 182 -13.34 18.59 -19.63
CA ASP A 182 -12.17 19.49 -19.61
C ASP A 182 -10.86 18.80 -20.06
N GLY A 183 -10.93 17.53 -20.50
CA GLY A 183 -9.80 16.74 -20.98
C GLY A 183 -8.97 16.08 -19.88
N SER A 184 -9.26 16.33 -18.61
CA SER A 184 -8.65 15.62 -17.48
C SER A 184 -9.09 14.16 -17.42
N GLU A 185 -8.39 13.32 -16.64
CA GLU A 185 -8.69 11.89 -16.56
C GLU A 185 -9.14 11.46 -15.17
N HIS A 186 -10.07 10.52 -15.11
CA HIS A 186 -10.51 9.83 -13.90
C HIS A 186 -10.22 8.34 -14.06
N TYR A 187 -9.89 7.66 -12.96
CA TYR A 187 -9.84 6.20 -12.98
C TYR A 187 -11.23 5.64 -13.28
N MET A 188 -11.26 4.57 -14.08
CA MET A 188 -12.49 3.87 -14.42
C MET A 188 -13.24 3.42 -13.16
N ASN A 189 -14.57 3.51 -13.19
CA ASN A 189 -15.44 3.04 -12.10
C ASN A 189 -15.23 1.54 -11.85
N ALA A 190 -15.35 1.12 -10.59
CA ALA A 190 -15.11 -0.26 -10.17
C ALA A 190 -15.94 -1.28 -10.97
N GLU A 191 -17.24 -1.01 -11.17
CA GLU A 191 -18.19 -1.83 -11.93
C GLU A 191 -17.76 -2.10 -13.39
N LYS A 192 -16.96 -1.20 -13.97
CA LYS A 192 -16.53 -1.28 -15.37
C LYS A 192 -15.22 -2.05 -15.52
N LEU A 193 -14.45 -2.23 -14.44
CA LEU A 193 -13.13 -2.88 -14.49
C LEU A 193 -13.18 -4.32 -15.03
N PRO A 194 -14.16 -5.17 -14.70
CA PRO A 194 -14.24 -6.52 -15.25
C PRO A 194 -14.36 -6.57 -16.78
N ALA A 195 -14.85 -5.50 -17.42
CA ALA A 195 -14.97 -5.38 -18.87
C ALA A 195 -13.67 -4.89 -19.56
N GLN A 196 -12.67 -4.44 -18.79
CA GLN A 196 -11.44 -3.83 -19.31
C GLN A 196 -10.37 -4.89 -19.63
N SER A 197 -10.67 -5.83 -20.54
CA SER A 197 -9.80 -6.97 -20.89
C SER A 197 -8.43 -6.58 -21.46
N LYS A 198 -8.30 -5.36 -21.99
CA LYS A 198 -7.01 -4.78 -22.40
C LYS A 198 -6.07 -4.59 -21.20
N PHE A 199 -6.61 -4.29 -20.03
CA PHE A 199 -5.85 -3.94 -18.83
C PHE A 199 -5.81 -5.06 -17.80
N PHE A 200 -6.77 -6.00 -17.84
CA PHE A 200 -6.87 -7.09 -16.87
C PHE A 200 -7.12 -8.44 -17.54
N ASP A 201 -6.54 -9.49 -16.95
CA ASP A 201 -7.02 -10.86 -17.13
C ASP A 201 -8.01 -11.21 -16.02
N ARG A 202 -9.07 -11.95 -16.34
CA ARG A 202 -9.96 -12.50 -15.30
C ARG A 202 -9.37 -13.80 -14.78
N ILE A 203 -9.23 -13.89 -13.47
CA ILE A 203 -8.85 -15.12 -12.79
C ILE A 203 -10.12 -15.92 -12.51
N THR A 204 -10.15 -17.15 -12.98
CA THR A 204 -11.31 -18.05 -12.90
C THR A 204 -11.05 -19.27 -12.01
N ASP A 205 -9.78 -19.53 -11.70
CA ASP A 205 -9.33 -20.60 -10.83
C ASP A 205 -8.77 -19.99 -9.53
N PRO A 206 -9.38 -20.25 -8.35
CA PRO A 206 -8.89 -19.76 -7.07
C PRO A 206 -7.43 -20.09 -6.79
N GLN A 207 -6.89 -21.19 -7.31
CA GLN A 207 -5.49 -21.58 -7.12
C GLN A 207 -4.50 -20.61 -7.78
N GLN A 208 -4.98 -19.78 -8.70
CA GLN A 208 -4.18 -18.77 -9.38
C GLN A 208 -4.17 -17.42 -8.66
N ILE A 209 -5.07 -17.18 -7.70
CA ILE A 209 -5.14 -15.92 -6.97
C ILE A 209 -3.83 -15.68 -6.22
N ARG A 210 -3.33 -14.44 -6.29
CA ARG A 210 -2.08 -14.05 -5.64
C ARG A 210 -2.07 -12.55 -5.28
N PRO A 211 -1.13 -12.11 -4.41
CA PRO A 211 -0.93 -10.70 -4.16
C PRO A 211 -0.78 -9.87 -5.44
N GLY A 212 -1.33 -8.67 -5.45
CA GLY A 212 -1.36 -7.75 -6.58
C GLY A 212 -2.50 -7.98 -7.57
N ASP A 213 -3.26 -9.07 -7.46
CA ASP A 213 -4.56 -9.15 -8.12
C ASP A 213 -5.53 -8.13 -7.48
N VAL A 214 -6.54 -7.72 -8.22
CA VAL A 214 -7.58 -6.77 -7.79
C VAL A 214 -8.89 -7.54 -7.69
N PHE A 215 -9.61 -7.41 -6.58
CA PHE A 215 -10.99 -7.90 -6.54
C PHE A 215 -11.96 -6.76 -6.84
N VAL A 216 -13.08 -7.09 -7.47
CA VAL A 216 -14.22 -6.20 -7.67
C VAL A 216 -15.46 -6.92 -7.16
N LEU A 217 -16.15 -6.33 -6.20
CA LEU A 217 -17.45 -6.78 -5.74
C LEU A 217 -18.52 -5.85 -6.33
N ASP A 218 -19.27 -6.37 -7.29
CA ASP A 218 -20.35 -5.68 -7.99
C ASP A 218 -21.68 -6.02 -7.29
N TYR A 219 -22.39 -5.00 -6.85
CA TYR A 219 -23.66 -5.08 -6.15
C TYR A 219 -24.82 -4.97 -7.14
N PRO A 220 -25.98 -5.59 -6.87
CA PRO A 220 -27.17 -5.36 -7.67
C PRO A 220 -27.49 -3.86 -7.78
N GLY A 221 -27.57 -3.33 -9.00
CA GLY A 221 -27.89 -1.93 -9.26
C GLY A 221 -27.12 -1.35 -10.44
N GLN A 222 -27.20 -0.02 -10.61
CA GLN A 222 -26.37 0.75 -11.53
C GLN A 222 -25.91 2.05 -10.86
N GLY A 223 -24.65 2.46 -11.10
CA GLY A 223 -24.11 3.78 -10.71
C GLY A 223 -22.88 3.70 -9.80
N GLU A 224 -22.28 4.86 -9.49
CA GLU A 224 -20.96 4.99 -8.85
C GLU A 224 -20.81 4.42 -7.42
N SER A 225 -21.89 3.88 -6.86
CA SER A 225 -21.94 3.23 -5.55
C SER A 225 -22.32 1.75 -5.64
N THR A 226 -22.40 1.18 -6.85
CA THR A 226 -22.81 -0.22 -7.04
C THR A 226 -21.65 -1.18 -7.17
N ALA A 227 -20.41 -0.75 -6.97
CA ALA A 227 -19.29 -1.68 -6.87
C ALA A 227 -18.22 -1.19 -5.91
N HIS A 228 -17.48 -2.15 -5.34
CA HIS A 228 -16.32 -1.92 -4.49
C HIS A 228 -15.11 -2.67 -5.03
N THR A 229 -13.91 -2.13 -4.85
CA THR A 229 -12.68 -2.74 -5.35
C THR A 229 -11.50 -2.51 -4.43
N GLU A 230 -10.63 -3.51 -4.32
CA GLU A 230 -9.43 -3.49 -3.49
C GLU A 230 -8.30 -4.30 -4.13
N VAL A 231 -7.08 -4.11 -3.64
CA VAL A 231 -5.92 -4.92 -4.01
C VAL A 231 -5.81 -6.11 -3.06
N ILE A 232 -5.65 -7.32 -3.59
CA ILE A 232 -5.31 -8.51 -2.81
C ILE A 232 -3.85 -8.39 -2.39
N THR A 233 -3.57 -8.39 -1.09
CA THR A 233 -2.22 -8.31 -0.53
C THR A 233 -1.75 -9.65 0.03
N GLY A 234 -2.66 -10.62 0.22
CA GLY A 234 -2.36 -11.98 0.65
C GLY A 234 -3.46 -12.97 0.23
N PHE A 235 -3.09 -14.21 -0.04
CA PHE A 235 -4.05 -15.29 -0.33
C PHE A 235 -3.53 -16.62 0.20
N ASP A 236 -4.30 -17.25 1.09
CA ASP A 236 -4.05 -18.60 1.56
C ASP A 236 -4.88 -19.59 0.74
N LYS A 237 -4.19 -20.38 -0.10
CA LYS A 237 -4.82 -21.35 -1.00
C LYS A 237 -5.49 -22.51 -0.27
N ALA A 238 -5.03 -22.86 0.94
CA ALA A 238 -5.57 -23.98 1.69
C ALA A 238 -6.92 -23.61 2.32
N THR A 239 -7.03 -22.39 2.84
CA THR A 239 -8.23 -21.94 3.57
C THR A 239 -9.19 -21.12 2.69
N GLY A 240 -8.67 -20.51 1.60
CA GLY A 240 -9.37 -19.51 0.80
C GLY A 240 -9.44 -18.14 1.48
N ASN A 241 -8.65 -17.91 2.55
CA ASN A 241 -8.58 -16.62 3.22
C ASN A 241 -7.81 -15.62 2.35
N MET A 242 -8.31 -14.39 2.29
CA MET A 242 -7.62 -13.30 1.58
C MET A 242 -7.25 -12.19 2.56
N LYS A 243 -6.16 -11.49 2.27
CA LYS A 243 -5.91 -10.15 2.79
C LYS A 243 -6.09 -9.17 1.66
N THR A 244 -6.81 -8.10 1.93
CA THR A 244 -7.12 -7.09 0.92
C THR A 244 -6.88 -5.71 1.48
N THR A 245 -6.40 -4.80 0.65
CA THR A 245 -6.16 -3.41 1.02
C THR A 245 -6.94 -2.50 0.08
N GLY A 246 -7.77 -1.64 0.64
CA GLY A 246 -8.66 -0.76 -0.11
C GLY A 246 -9.02 0.50 0.66
N ALA A 247 -9.72 1.41 -0.02
CA ALA A 247 -10.31 2.60 0.59
C ALA A 247 -11.77 2.36 0.99
N HIS A 248 -12.10 2.75 2.21
CA HIS A 248 -13.41 2.67 2.85
C HIS A 248 -13.87 4.07 3.28
N SER A 249 -15.06 4.16 3.88
CA SER A 249 -15.65 5.43 4.31
C SER A 249 -14.78 6.20 5.32
N ASP A 250 -13.97 5.49 6.11
CA ASP A 250 -13.16 5.99 7.23
C ASP A 250 -11.66 6.03 6.93
N GLY A 251 -11.22 5.55 5.77
CA GLY A 251 -9.82 5.56 5.36
C GLY A 251 -9.46 4.36 4.50
N ALA A 252 -8.19 4.25 4.14
CA ALA A 252 -7.64 3.03 3.55
C ALA A 252 -6.82 2.24 4.56
N TYR A 253 -7.02 0.93 4.58
CA TYR A 253 -6.34 -0.02 5.47
C TYR A 253 -6.44 -1.45 4.90
N GLU A 254 -5.66 -2.37 5.48
CA GLU A 254 -5.72 -3.79 5.16
C GLU A 254 -6.82 -4.47 6.00
N MET A 255 -7.54 -5.40 5.40
CA MET A 255 -8.56 -6.22 6.03
C MET A 255 -8.28 -7.71 5.79
N ASP A 256 -8.52 -8.52 6.82
CA ASP A 256 -8.63 -9.97 6.68
C ASP A 256 -10.03 -10.35 6.18
N ARG A 257 -10.07 -11.14 5.11
CA ARG A 257 -11.29 -11.65 4.47
C ARG A 257 -11.32 -13.17 4.62
N GLY A 258 -11.90 -13.63 5.73
CA GLY A 258 -11.98 -15.06 6.06
C GLY A 258 -12.84 -15.84 5.07
N ALA A 259 -12.24 -16.87 4.45
CA ALA A 259 -12.85 -17.85 3.55
C ALA A 259 -13.85 -17.27 2.55
N TRP A 260 -13.58 -16.09 2.03
CA TRP A 260 -14.61 -15.25 1.43
C TRP A 260 -15.25 -15.88 0.19
N LEU A 261 -14.47 -16.63 -0.59
CA LEU A 261 -14.99 -17.36 -1.76
C LEU A 261 -16.01 -18.46 -1.41
N LYS A 262 -16.04 -18.96 -0.16
CA LYS A 262 -16.99 -20.01 0.25
C LYS A 262 -18.44 -19.54 0.26
N SER A 263 -18.69 -18.24 0.36
CA SER A 263 -20.05 -17.68 0.29
C SER A 263 -20.51 -17.40 -1.14
N PHE A 264 -19.73 -17.78 -2.16
CA PHE A 264 -20.06 -17.57 -3.56
C PHE A 264 -20.03 -18.88 -4.35
N THR A 265 -20.82 -18.93 -5.42
CA THR A 265 -20.82 -19.99 -6.43
C THR A 265 -20.20 -19.45 -7.71
N TYR A 266 -19.29 -20.20 -8.32
CA TYR A 266 -18.67 -19.76 -9.57
C TYR A 266 -19.63 -19.92 -10.76
N ASP A 267 -19.90 -18.83 -11.47
CA ASP A 267 -20.63 -18.77 -12.73
C ASP A 267 -19.63 -18.84 -13.89
N THR A 268 -19.64 -19.98 -14.59
CA THR A 268 -18.74 -20.26 -15.72
C THR A 268 -19.03 -19.39 -16.94
N ALA A 269 -20.30 -19.02 -17.17
CA ALA A 269 -20.70 -18.21 -18.31
C ALA A 269 -20.26 -16.76 -18.14
N ARG A 270 -20.47 -16.21 -16.93
CA ARG A 270 -20.11 -14.83 -16.59
C ARG A 270 -18.65 -14.68 -16.16
N LYS A 271 -17.99 -15.79 -15.84
CA LYS A 271 -16.61 -15.85 -15.32
C LYS A 271 -16.43 -15.00 -14.07
N CYS A 272 -17.32 -15.21 -13.10
CA CYS A 272 -17.35 -14.53 -11.81
C CYS A 272 -17.89 -15.47 -10.72
N TRP A 273 -17.80 -15.04 -9.47
CA TRP A 273 -18.38 -15.73 -8.33
C TRP A 273 -19.62 -14.96 -7.87
N THR A 274 -20.78 -15.58 -7.77
CA THR A 274 -22.04 -14.93 -7.36
C THR A 274 -22.52 -15.48 -6.02
N ASN A 275 -22.94 -14.61 -5.10
CA ASN A 275 -23.53 -15.04 -3.83
C ASN A 275 -25.07 -15.04 -3.88
N SER A 276 -25.70 -15.51 -2.80
CA SER A 276 -27.17 -15.59 -2.68
C SER A 276 -27.88 -14.23 -2.70
N SER A 277 -27.15 -13.13 -2.48
CA SER A 277 -27.67 -11.77 -2.58
C SER A 277 -27.54 -11.17 -3.98
N GLY A 278 -27.09 -11.97 -4.97
CA GLY A 278 -26.89 -11.52 -6.34
C GLY A 278 -25.68 -10.60 -6.53
N GLN A 279 -24.73 -10.58 -5.59
CA GLN A 279 -23.48 -9.84 -5.74
C GLN A 279 -22.48 -10.67 -6.54
N ASP A 280 -21.79 -10.02 -7.48
CA ASP A 280 -20.78 -10.65 -8.32
C ASP A 280 -19.38 -10.23 -7.90
N LEU A 281 -18.55 -11.21 -7.58
CA LEU A 281 -17.15 -11.06 -7.27
C LEU A 281 -16.32 -11.42 -8.52
N TYR A 282 -15.47 -10.50 -8.93
CA TYR A 282 -14.47 -10.70 -9.97
C TYR A 282 -13.08 -10.62 -9.37
N ILE A 283 -12.16 -11.48 -9.83
CA ILE A 283 -10.73 -11.37 -9.53
C ILE A 283 -10.02 -11.02 -10.83
N LEU A 284 -9.32 -9.89 -10.83
CA LEU A 284 -8.72 -9.26 -11.99
C LEU A 284 -7.20 -9.19 -11.79
N ARG A 285 -6.44 -9.74 -12.74
CA ARG A 285 -4.99 -9.64 -12.76
C ARG A 285 -4.55 -8.50 -13.66
N PRO A 286 -3.89 -7.46 -13.13
CA PRO A 286 -3.39 -6.35 -13.95
C PRO A 286 -2.35 -6.81 -14.96
N LYS A 287 -2.47 -6.34 -16.20
CA LYS A 287 -1.52 -6.60 -17.29
C LYS A 287 -0.39 -5.59 -17.27
N GLN A 288 0.83 -6.08 -17.50
CA GLN A 288 1.94 -5.20 -17.83
C GLN A 288 1.88 -4.87 -19.32
N LEU A 289 1.44 -3.66 -19.65
CA LEU A 289 1.42 -3.20 -21.04
C LEU A 289 2.85 -2.86 -21.47
N ALA A 290 3.23 -3.31 -22.67
CA ALA A 290 4.60 -3.25 -23.20
C ALA A 290 5.21 -1.83 -23.22
N ASP A 291 4.38 -0.78 -23.20
CA ASP A 291 4.82 0.62 -23.31
C ASP A 291 5.03 1.33 -21.96
N ALA A 292 4.84 0.64 -20.83
CA ALA A 292 4.98 1.21 -19.50
C ALA A 292 6.35 0.93 -18.88
N ALA A 293 7.45 1.18 -19.60
CA ALA A 293 8.74 1.30 -18.93
C ALA A 293 8.62 2.44 -17.91
N PRO A 294 8.80 2.18 -16.59
CA PRO A 294 8.66 3.22 -15.59
C PRO A 294 9.72 4.28 -15.90
N ARG A 295 9.28 5.44 -16.38
CA ARG A 295 10.19 6.59 -16.42
C ARG A 295 10.55 6.88 -14.97
N PRO A 296 11.84 6.94 -14.61
CA PRO A 296 12.23 7.21 -13.24
C PRO A 296 11.54 8.50 -12.80
N ILE A 297 10.82 8.42 -11.68
CA ILE A 297 10.29 9.60 -11.01
C ILE A 297 11.54 10.40 -10.63
N ARG A 298 11.76 11.54 -11.30
CA ARG A 298 12.82 12.46 -10.90
C ARG A 298 12.44 12.99 -9.52
N ALA A 299 13.28 12.68 -8.53
CA ALA A 299 13.23 13.29 -7.21
C ALA A 299 13.60 14.78 -7.31
#